data_AF-A0A218KQU5-F1
#
_entry.id   AF-A0A218KQU5-F1
#
_cell.length_a   1.000
_cell.length_b   1.000
_cell.length_c   1.000
_cell.angle_alpha   90.00
_cell.angle_beta   90.00
_cell.angle_gamma   90.00
#
_symmetry.space_group_name_H-M   'P 1'
#
loop_
_entity.id
_entity.type
_entity.pdbx_description
1 polymer ?
#
loop_
_entity_poly.entity_id
_entity_poly.type
_entity_poly.pdbx_seq_one_letter_code
_entity_poly.pdbx_strand_id
1 'polypeptide(L)'
;MKFTVTSPTSQFDLRNIKDVRIVLVKIINTIVQRDSWSQEEVAEVLKVNQPTVSRLKHLKISSFSLERIFLFLLRLNCDLNLVINRPEYITTIKVRSNIKNVRIDIMSYITSIIAKYQLTQVEAAEVMLINRVSRKGTYVQWESDPPG
;
A
#
# COMPACT_ATOMS: atom_id res chain seq x y z
N MET A 1 27.28 -3.33 18.70
CA MET A 1 26.83 -4.08 17.50
C MET A 1 26.15 -3.07 16.58
N LYS A 2 26.84 -2.61 15.53
CA LYS A 2 26.33 -1.59 14.60
C LYS A 2 25.77 -2.33 13.38
N PHE A 3 24.45 -2.27 13.19
CA PHE A 3 23.84 -2.73 11.94
C PHE A 3 23.97 -1.62 10.91
N THR A 4 25.05 -1.66 10.14
CA THR A 4 25.16 -0.85 8.93
C THR A 4 24.29 -1.52 7.87
N VAL A 5 23.09 -0.99 7.63
CA VAL A 5 22.33 -1.34 6.42
C VAL A 5 22.97 -0.60 5.25
N THR A 6 24.08 -1.13 4.74
CA THR A 6 24.51 -0.85 3.38
C THR A 6 23.54 -1.58 2.47
N SER A 7 22.63 -0.83 1.83
CA SER A 7 21.71 -1.33 0.82
C SER A 7 22.44 -2.26 -0.16
N PRO A 8 22.14 -3.57 -0.20
CA PRO A 8 22.64 -4.39 -1.27
C PRO A 8 21.76 -4.05 -2.47
N THR A 9 22.25 -3.18 -3.36
CA THR A 9 21.76 -3.11 -4.74
C THR A 9 21.99 -4.50 -5.32
N SER A 10 21.01 -5.38 -5.15
CA SER A 10 21.06 -6.74 -5.65
C SER A 10 20.92 -6.62 -7.17
N GLN A 11 22.06 -6.53 -7.84
CA GLN A 11 22.11 -6.52 -9.30
C GLN A 11 21.90 -7.95 -9.76
N PHE A 12 20.69 -8.24 -10.23
CA PHE A 12 20.36 -9.54 -10.79
C PHE A 12 20.69 -9.52 -12.29
N ASP A 13 21.77 -10.21 -12.70
CA ASP A 13 22.05 -10.49 -14.11
C ASP A 13 21.14 -11.64 -14.59
N LEU A 14 20.00 -11.29 -15.18
CA LEU A 14 18.95 -12.23 -15.54
C LEU A 14 18.85 -12.31 -17.07
N ARG A 15 19.30 -13.43 -17.62
CA ARG A 15 19.27 -13.70 -19.07
C ARG A 15 17.90 -14.19 -19.55
N ASN A 16 16.98 -14.51 -18.64
CA ASN A 16 15.66 -15.05 -18.93
C ASN A 16 14.55 -14.36 -18.12
N ILE A 17 13.42 -14.11 -18.78
CA ILE A 17 12.21 -13.52 -18.17
C ILE A 17 11.62 -14.37 -17.02
N LYS A 18 11.83 -15.69 -17.03
CA LYS A 18 11.45 -16.56 -15.90
C LYS A 18 12.20 -16.18 -14.63
N ASP A 19 13.49 -15.90 -14.76
CA ASP A 19 14.34 -15.56 -13.62
C ASP A 19 13.98 -14.17 -13.08
N VAL A 20 13.62 -13.23 -13.97
CA VAL A 20 13.07 -11.91 -13.60
C VAL A 20 11.80 -12.05 -12.77
N ARG A 21 10.83 -12.87 -13.21
CA ARG A 21 9.59 -13.07 -12.45
C ARG A 21 9.82 -13.70 -11.08
N ILE A 22 10.74 -14.67 -10.98
CA ILE A 22 11.09 -15.28 -9.70
C ILE A 22 11.65 -14.24 -8.74
N VAL A 23 12.58 -13.42 -9.20
CA VAL A 23 13.19 -12.36 -8.39
C VAL A 23 12.14 -11.36 -7.90
N LEU A 24 11.26 -10.88 -8.79
CA LEU A 24 10.21 -9.93 -8.42
C LEU A 24 9.20 -10.52 -7.43
N VAL A 25 8.80 -11.78 -7.60
CA VAL A 25 7.90 -12.45 -6.63
C VAL A 25 8.59 -12.68 -5.29
N LYS A 26 9.89 -12.99 -5.27
CA LYS A 26 10.67 -13.05 -4.03
C LYS A 26 10.68 -11.70 -3.31
N ILE A 27 10.87 -10.59 -4.04
CA ILE A 27 10.80 -9.24 -3.47
C ILE A 27 9.43 -8.99 -2.82
N ILE A 28 8.34 -9.31 -3.53
CA ILE A 28 6.98 -9.21 -2.98
C ILE A 28 6.84 -10.01 -1.68
N ASN A 29 7.25 -11.28 -1.68
CA ASN A 29 7.16 -12.13 -0.49
C ASN A 29 8.00 -11.59 0.67
N THR A 30 9.18 -11.03 0.40
CA THR A 30 10.04 -10.42 1.42
C THR A 30 9.36 -9.21 2.06
N ILE A 31 8.72 -8.33 1.26
CA ILE A 31 8.00 -7.15 1.77
C ILE A 31 6.86 -7.60 2.68
N VAL A 32 6.02 -8.52 2.19
CA VAL A 32 4.88 -9.08 2.92
C VAL A 32 5.30 -9.73 4.24
N GLN A 33 6.41 -10.48 4.25
CA GLN A 33 6.92 -11.14 5.45
C GLN A 33 7.51 -10.15 6.46
N ARG A 34 8.23 -9.13 6.00
CA ARG A 34 8.80 -8.09 6.86
C ARG A 34 7.70 -7.36 7.64
N ASP A 35 6.59 -7.07 6.98
CA ASP A 35 5.49 -6.31 7.56
C ASP A 35 4.48 -7.22 8.31
N SER A 36 4.77 -8.53 8.42
CA SER A 36 4.02 -9.53 9.21
C SER A 36 2.54 -9.65 8.86
N TRP A 37 2.16 -9.40 7.61
CA TRP A 37 0.77 -9.51 7.16
C TRP A 37 0.30 -10.97 7.10
N SER A 38 -0.92 -11.20 7.56
CA SER A 38 -1.72 -12.41 7.33
C SER A 38 -2.04 -12.60 5.84
N GLN A 39 -2.50 -13.80 5.45
CA GLN A 39 -2.85 -14.04 4.05
C GLN A 39 -4.04 -13.19 3.60
N GLU A 40 -4.95 -12.88 4.51
CA GLU A 40 -6.14 -12.07 4.31
C GLU A 40 -5.76 -10.61 4.07
N GLU A 41 -4.88 -10.05 4.90
CA GLU A 41 -4.36 -8.69 4.72
C GLU A 41 -3.59 -8.56 3.39
N VAL A 42 -2.79 -9.55 3.03
CA VAL A 42 -2.09 -9.58 1.73
C VAL A 42 -3.09 -9.63 0.58
N ALA A 43 -4.17 -10.41 0.73
CA ALA A 43 -5.21 -10.51 -0.29
C ALA A 43 -5.92 -9.17 -0.49
N GLU A 44 -6.20 -8.45 0.60
CA GLU A 44 -6.80 -7.13 0.59
C GLU A 44 -5.88 -6.09 -0.08
N VAL A 45 -4.63 -5.96 0.39
CA VAL A 45 -3.65 -5.01 -0.15
C VAL A 45 -3.37 -5.28 -1.63
N LEU A 46 -3.16 -6.55 -1.99
CA LEU A 46 -2.90 -6.93 -3.38
C LEU A 46 -4.17 -6.96 -4.24
N LYS A 47 -5.37 -6.75 -3.68
CA LYS A 47 -6.68 -6.82 -4.34
C LYS A 47 -6.87 -8.12 -5.12
N VAL A 48 -6.64 -9.25 -4.45
CA VAL A 48 -6.77 -10.61 -4.99
C VAL A 48 -7.51 -11.50 -4.00
N ASN A 49 -7.82 -12.75 -4.39
CA ASN A 49 -8.34 -13.74 -3.46
C ASN A 49 -7.22 -14.49 -2.71
N GLN A 50 -7.55 -15.08 -1.56
CA GLN A 50 -6.63 -15.84 -0.73
C GLN A 50 -5.90 -16.99 -1.49
N PRO A 51 -6.52 -17.75 -2.41
CA PRO A 51 -5.79 -18.73 -3.22
C PRO A 51 -4.66 -18.12 -4.07
N THR A 52 -4.84 -16.89 -4.53
CA THR A 52 -3.80 -16.16 -5.27
C THR A 52 -2.61 -15.81 -4.37
N VAL A 53 -2.88 -15.42 -3.12
CA VAL A 53 -1.83 -15.17 -2.10
C VAL A 53 -1.05 -16.45 -1.80
N SER A 54 -1.74 -17.59 -1.64
CA SER A 54 -1.07 -18.88 -1.46
C SER A 54 -0.13 -19.21 -2.64
N ARG A 55 -0.59 -19.04 -3.89
CA ARG A 55 0.27 -19.25 -5.08
C ARG A 55 1.49 -18.33 -5.10
N LEU A 56 1.33 -17.07 -4.67
CA LEU A 56 2.41 -16.09 -4.56
C LEU A 56 3.46 -16.53 -3.52
N LYS A 57 2.99 -16.93 -2.33
CA LYS A 57 3.84 -17.44 -1.24
C LYS A 57 4.64 -18.68 -1.65
N HIS A 58 4.04 -19.57 -2.43
CA HIS A 58 4.67 -20.80 -2.92
C HIS A 58 5.42 -20.62 -4.26
N LEU A 59 5.67 -19.38 -4.70
CA LEU A 59 6.43 -19.08 -5.92
C LEU A 59 5.87 -19.77 -7.19
N LYS A 60 4.54 -19.95 -7.28
CA LYS A 60 3.88 -20.51 -8.48
C LYS A 60 3.78 -19.46 -9.59
N ILE A 61 4.94 -19.04 -10.10
CA ILE A 61 5.14 -17.93 -11.04
C ILE A 61 4.40 -18.08 -12.38
N SER A 62 4.08 -19.30 -12.81
CA SER A 62 3.35 -19.56 -14.06
C SER A 62 1.94 -18.99 -14.03
N SER A 63 1.37 -18.79 -12.84
CA SER A 63 0.05 -18.21 -12.67
C SER A 63 0.02 -16.67 -12.71
N PHE A 64 1.17 -16.02 -12.93
CA PHE A 64 1.30 -14.56 -12.93
C PHE A 64 2.07 -14.05 -14.16
N SER A 65 1.45 -13.11 -14.86
CA SER A 65 2.14 -12.32 -15.89
C SER A 65 3.06 -11.27 -15.25
N LEU A 66 3.98 -10.71 -16.02
CA LEU A 66 4.90 -9.68 -15.54
C LEU A 66 4.14 -8.39 -15.18
N GLU A 67 3.13 -8.02 -15.96
CA GLU A 67 2.25 -6.87 -15.68
C GLU A 67 1.55 -7.05 -14.33
N ARG A 68 1.07 -8.27 -14.04
CA ARG A 68 0.39 -8.57 -12.78
C ARG A 68 1.34 -8.47 -11.58
N ILE A 69 2.59 -8.88 -11.75
CA ILE A 69 3.64 -8.75 -10.73
C ILE A 69 3.99 -7.27 -10.49
N PHE A 70 4.15 -6.47 -11.54
CA PHE A 70 4.37 -5.03 -11.40
C PHE A 70 3.22 -4.34 -10.69
N LEU A 71 1.98 -4.71 -11.00
CA LEU A 71 0.82 -4.18 -10.30
C LEU A 71 0.83 -4.50 -8.80
N PHE A 72 1.28 -5.70 -8.40
CA PHE A 72 1.45 -6.04 -6.99
C PHE A 72 2.51 -5.15 -6.32
N LEU A 73 3.67 -4.95 -6.94
CA LEU A 73 4.70 -4.06 -6.41
C LEU A 73 4.16 -2.63 -6.22
N LEU A 74 3.41 -2.10 -7.18
CA LEU A 74 2.80 -0.77 -7.06
C LEU A 74 1.76 -0.70 -5.93
N ARG A 75 1.04 -1.79 -5.64
CA ARG A 75 0.10 -1.90 -4.51
C ARG A 75 0.81 -2.00 -3.17
N LEU A 76 1.99 -2.60 -3.14
CA LEU A 76 2.91 -2.62 -2.00
C LEU A 76 3.69 -1.31 -1.85
N ASN A 77 3.19 -0.23 -2.45
CA ASN A 77 3.78 1.10 -2.42
C ASN A 77 5.24 1.17 -2.91
N CYS A 78 5.63 0.27 -3.82
CA CYS A 78 6.94 0.32 -4.46
C CYS A 78 6.90 1.23 -5.68
N ASP A 79 7.91 2.06 -5.84
CA ASP A 79 8.21 2.75 -7.10
C ASP A 79 9.08 1.85 -7.98
N LEU A 80 8.76 1.78 -9.28
CA LEU A 80 9.48 0.98 -10.26
C LEU A 80 10.26 1.89 -11.20
N ASN A 81 11.56 1.62 -11.36
CA ASN A 81 12.40 2.24 -12.37
C ASN A 81 12.91 1.14 -13.31
N LEU A 82 12.42 1.11 -14.55
CA LEU A 82 12.92 0.21 -15.58
C LEU A 82 13.92 0.99 -16.45
N VAL A 83 15.14 0.47 -16.55
CA VAL A 83 16.20 1.04 -17.39
C VAL A 83 16.42 0.11 -18.57
N ILE A 84 16.24 0.63 -19.78
CA ILE A 84 16.56 -0.04 -21.03
C ILE A 84 17.84 0.58 -21.56
N ASN A 85 18.91 -0.21 -21.60
CA ASN A 85 20.22 0.21 -22.06
C ASN A 85 20.49 -0.36 -23.46
N ARG A 86 20.74 0.53 -24.42
CA ARG A 86 21.20 0.22 -25.77
C ARG A 86 22.52 0.95 -25.99
N PRO A 87 23.43 0.45 -26.85
CA PRO A 87 24.69 1.13 -27.12
C PRO A 87 24.50 2.60 -27.54
N GLU A 88 23.40 2.90 -28.23
CA GLU A 88 23.12 4.22 -28.79
C GLU A 88 22.31 5.13 -27.86
N TYR A 89 21.57 4.56 -26.89
CA TYR A 89 20.73 5.34 -25.96
C TYR A 89 20.36 4.57 -24.69
N ILE A 90 20.06 5.32 -23.63
CA ILE A 90 19.48 4.79 -22.41
C ILE A 90 18.10 5.40 -22.22
N THR A 91 17.09 4.56 -22.05
CA THR A 91 15.72 4.99 -21.73
C THR A 91 15.35 4.51 -20.34
N THR A 92 14.81 5.42 -19.51
CA THR A 92 14.28 5.09 -18.19
C THR A 92 12.77 5.28 -18.16
N ILE A 93 12.05 4.23 -17.76
CA ILE A 93 10.61 4.28 -17.51
C ILE A 93 10.42 4.27 -15.99
N LYS A 94 9.88 5.37 -15.46
CA LYS A 94 9.55 5.49 -14.03
C LYS A 94 8.05 5.30 -13.84
N VAL A 95 7.68 4.34 -13.01
CA VAL A 95 6.28 4.08 -12.63
C VAL A 95 6.21 4.24 -11.12
N ARG A 96 5.49 5.26 -10.65
CA ARG A 96 5.33 5.50 -9.22
C ARG A 96 4.07 4.85 -8.67
N SER A 97 4.14 4.35 -7.44
CA SER A 97 2.92 3.95 -6.72
C SER A 97 2.02 5.19 -6.58
N ASN A 98 0.74 5.04 -6.93
CA ASN A 98 -0.19 6.17 -6.94
C ASN A 98 -0.66 6.45 -5.49
N ILE A 99 -0.46 7.69 -5.02
CA ILE A 99 -0.94 8.23 -3.73
C ILE A 99 -2.43 7.92 -3.45
N LYS A 100 -3.24 7.66 -4.49
CA LYS A 100 -4.65 7.26 -4.34
C LYS A 100 -4.85 5.98 -3.51
N ASN A 101 -3.88 5.06 -3.46
CA ASN A 101 -3.98 3.88 -2.59
C ASN A 101 -3.73 4.24 -1.12
N VAL A 102 -2.82 5.19 -0.81
CA VAL A 102 -2.59 5.68 0.55
C VAL A 102 -3.89 6.18 1.20
N ARG A 103 -4.76 6.87 0.44
CA ARG A 103 -6.09 7.26 0.96
C ARG A 103 -6.95 6.05 1.29
N ILE A 104 -6.96 5.03 0.45
CA ILE A 104 -7.77 3.81 0.67
C ILE A 104 -7.22 3.03 1.86
N ASP A 105 -5.90 2.90 1.98
CA ASP A 105 -5.23 2.16 3.04
C ASP A 105 -5.37 2.89 4.39
N ILE A 106 -5.26 4.23 4.40
CA ILE A 106 -5.59 5.06 5.56
C ILE A 106 -7.06 4.91 5.94
N MET A 107 -7.97 4.93 4.97
CA MET A 107 -9.40 4.78 5.25
C MET A 107 -9.75 3.37 5.74
N SER A 108 -9.10 2.32 5.22
CA SER A 108 -9.27 0.94 5.69
C SER A 108 -8.72 0.79 7.11
N TYR A 109 -7.54 1.33 7.39
CA TYR A 109 -6.96 1.34 8.74
C TYR A 109 -7.83 2.11 9.75
N ILE A 110 -8.31 3.30 9.38
CA ILE A 110 -9.28 4.10 10.15
C ILE A 110 -10.56 3.28 10.42
N THR A 111 -11.11 2.63 9.39
CA THR A 111 -12.32 1.80 9.52
C THR A 111 -12.08 0.62 10.46
N SER A 112 -10.90 -0.01 10.40
CA SER A 112 -10.53 -1.11 11.27
C SER A 112 -10.43 -0.69 12.75
N ILE A 113 -9.91 0.51 13.04
CA ILE A 113 -9.86 1.07 14.39
C ILE A 113 -11.28 1.35 14.89
N ILE A 114 -12.12 2.00 14.08
CA ILE A 114 -13.51 2.27 14.42
C ILE A 114 -14.25 0.98 14.77
N ALA A 115 -14.11 -0.06 13.93
CA ALA A 115 -14.74 -1.35 14.16
C ALA A 115 -14.20 -2.06 15.42
N LYS A 116 -12.88 -2.03 15.64
CA LYS A 116 -12.22 -2.65 16.78
C LYS A 116 -12.61 -2.02 18.12
N TYR A 117 -12.80 -0.70 18.14
CA TYR A 117 -13.15 0.05 19.34
C TYR A 117 -14.64 0.42 19.42
N GLN A 118 -15.47 -0.08 18.50
CA GLN A 118 -16.91 0.20 18.40
C GLN A 118 -17.26 1.70 18.45
N LEU A 119 -16.39 2.53 17.87
CA LEU A 119 -16.53 3.98 17.95
C LEU A 119 -17.74 4.42 17.13
N THR A 120 -18.59 5.26 17.72
CA THR A 120 -19.63 5.99 17.00
C THR A 120 -19.01 7.01 16.04
N GLN A 121 -19.79 7.53 15.08
CA GLN A 121 -19.29 8.56 14.16
C GLN A 121 -18.75 9.81 14.87
N VAL A 122 -19.28 10.13 16.05
CA VAL A 122 -18.86 11.28 16.84
C VAL A 122 -17.51 11.00 17.51
N GLU A 123 -17.38 9.86 18.19
CA GLU A 123 -16.13 9.46 18.87
C GLU A 123 -14.99 9.25 17.88
N ALA A 124 -15.28 8.67 16.71
CA ALA A 124 -14.30 8.51 15.64
C ALA A 124 -13.77 9.86 15.13
N ALA A 125 -14.65 10.86 14.98
CA ALA A 125 -14.27 12.20 14.53
C ALA A 125 -13.44 12.95 15.59
N GLU A 126 -13.76 12.78 16.88
CA GLU A 126 -13.02 13.36 18.00
C GLU A 126 -11.62 12.76 18.14
N VAL A 127 -11.51 11.42 18.13
CA VAL A 127 -10.23 10.70 18.21
C VAL A 127 -9.32 11.06 17.03
N MET A 128 -9.89 11.31 15.85
CA MET A 128 -9.14 11.65 14.63
C MET A 128 -8.81 13.13 14.50
N LEU A 129 -9.20 13.97 15.47
CA LEU A 129 -8.99 15.43 15.45
C LEU A 129 -9.45 16.08 14.12
N ILE A 130 -10.50 15.55 13.51
CA ILE A 130 -11.06 16.10 12.28
C ILE A 130 -11.83 17.36 12.68
N ASN A 131 -11.12 18.49 12.68
CA ASN A 131 -11.69 19.81 12.96
C ASN A 131 -12.97 19.99 12.12
N ARG A 132 -14.11 20.17 12.80
CA ARG A 132 -15.33 20.69 12.16
C ARG A 132 -15.06 22.15 11.79
N VAL A 133 -14.33 22.38 10.71
CA VAL A 133 -14.31 23.67 10.05
C VAL A 133 -15.73 23.88 9.52
N SER A 134 -16.49 24.61 10.34
CA SER A 134 -17.78 25.19 10.01
C SER A 134 -17.69 25.80 8.62
N ARG A 135 -18.38 25.20 7.65
CA ARG A 135 -18.89 25.97 6.52
C ARG A 135 -19.95 26.90 7.12
N LYS A 136 -19.51 28.06 7.62
CA LYS A 136 -20.39 29.12 8.10
C LYS A 136 -21.38 29.46 6.99
N GLY A 137 -22.64 29.30 7.34
CA GLY A 137 -23.77 29.76 6.56
C GLY A 137 -25.04 29.81 7.39
N THR A 138 -24.97 30.10 8.70
CA THR A 138 -26.03 30.72 9.52
C THR A 138 -25.52 30.90 10.96
N TYR A 139 -25.53 32.15 11.43
CA TYR A 139 -25.41 32.46 12.86
C TYR A 139 -26.77 32.18 13.50
N VAL A 140 -26.80 31.39 14.58
CA VAL A 140 -27.90 31.45 15.56
C VAL A 140 -27.37 32.29 16.71
N GLN A 141 -27.99 33.45 16.92
CA GLN A 141 -27.74 34.29 18.08
C GLN A 141 -28.28 33.57 19.33
N TRP A 142 -27.46 33.51 20.37
CA TRP A 142 -27.95 33.17 21.71
C TRP A 142 -28.43 34.45 22.37
N GLU A 143 -29.74 34.66 22.36
CA GLU A 143 -30.39 35.52 23.34
C GLU A 143 -30.90 34.58 24.44
N SER A 144 -30.26 34.68 25.59
CA SER A 144 -30.44 33.83 26.77
C SER A 144 -31.91 33.80 27.21
N ASP A 145 -32.41 32.61 27.56
CA ASP A 145 -33.72 32.41 28.18
C ASP A 145 -33.96 33.33 29.40
N PRO A 146 -35.22 33.71 29.69
CA PRO A 146 -35.52 34.51 30.86
C PRO A 146 -35.44 33.67 32.14
N PRO A 147 -34.98 34.21 33.27
CA PRO A 147 -35.29 33.66 34.57
C PRO A 147 -36.45 34.45 35.22
N GLY A 148 -37.61 33.81 35.37
CA GLY A 148 -38.73 34.27 36.21
C GLY A 148 -39.84 35.02 35.50
#